data_AF-A0A924WZS6-F1
#
_entry.id   AF-A0A924WZS6-F1
#
_cell.length_a   1.000
_cell.length_b   1.000
_cell.length_c   1.000
_cell.angle_alpha   90.00
_cell.angle_beta   90.00
_cell.angle_gamma   90.00
#
_symmetry.space_group_name_H-M   'P 1'
#
loop_
_entity.id
_entity.type
_entity.pdbx_description
1 polymer ?
#
loop_
_entity_poly.entity_id
_entity_poly.type
_entity_poly.pdbx_seq_one_letter_code
_entity_poly.pdbx_strand_id
1 'polypeptide(L)'
;MPASRSLPALDRAAIEAELGFGVPDAFMKLLNLLKSGDGAVDCGADSLFHATTGLQSLLPHDMPPGTPPELFLIGSTGLDGINCGCVIHDPHLGQEYPLALYDPSAARADYLGLDFRRSLGTLMGIAWREVCRGTNVRSDDSHKHLMERVRAVIEGMRFDPDELPTEAPLGLRPRTPPGWRFAATADGLGVMAPATMFSLNQPFDDEPESFVRMEIDAYTDPARAAAKKNQHATALWHLRNGYTFWAADGLPKSLTDLMADTYHALGRHYLLTRLAQETALHGEA
;
A
#
# COMPACT_ATOMS: atom_id res chain seq x y z
N MET A 1 26.88 26.91 -22.78
CA MET A 1 26.12 26.05 -21.84
C MET A 1 24.73 26.66 -21.68
N PRO A 2 23.66 26.00 -22.13
CA PRO A 2 22.32 26.50 -21.85
C PRO A 2 22.06 26.33 -20.35
N ALA A 3 21.57 27.39 -19.72
CA ALA A 3 21.18 27.35 -18.32
C ALA A 3 20.13 26.25 -18.12
N SER A 4 20.43 25.29 -17.26
CA SER A 4 19.46 24.32 -16.74
C SER A 4 18.26 25.09 -16.21
N ARG A 5 17.16 25.10 -16.96
CA ARG A 5 15.87 25.56 -16.45
C ARG A 5 15.43 24.49 -15.46
N SER A 6 15.66 24.73 -14.17
CA SER A 6 15.07 23.89 -13.13
C SER A 6 13.56 23.90 -13.32
N LEU A 7 12.99 22.73 -13.63
CA LEU A 7 11.55 22.57 -13.61
C LEU A 7 11.05 22.92 -12.20
N PRO A 8 9.88 23.58 -12.06
CA PRO A 8 9.32 23.87 -10.74
C PRO A 8 9.15 22.57 -9.96
N ALA A 9 9.42 22.61 -8.65
CA ALA A 9 9.18 21.48 -7.77
C ALA A 9 7.71 21.04 -7.85
N LEU A 10 7.45 19.75 -7.63
CA LEU A 10 6.09 19.25 -7.56
C LEU A 10 5.36 19.85 -6.34
N ASP A 11 4.09 20.23 -6.56
CA ASP A 11 3.24 20.73 -5.48
C ASP A 11 2.72 19.56 -4.64
N ARG A 12 3.19 19.49 -3.40
CA ARG A 12 2.74 18.50 -2.42
C ARG A 12 1.23 18.53 -2.23
N ALA A 13 0.64 19.72 -2.12
CA ALA A 13 -0.79 19.85 -1.81
C ALA A 13 -1.65 19.26 -2.92
N ALA A 14 -1.24 19.44 -4.18
CA ALA A 14 -1.91 18.84 -5.33
C ALA A 14 -1.83 17.30 -5.31
N ILE A 15 -0.65 16.74 -5.01
CA ILE A 15 -0.45 15.28 -4.93
C ILE A 15 -1.22 14.68 -3.75
N GLU A 16 -1.19 15.32 -2.58
CA GLU A 16 -1.93 14.88 -1.40
C GLU A 16 -3.46 14.91 -1.64
N ALA A 17 -3.94 15.92 -2.37
CA ALA A 17 -5.34 16.01 -2.77
C ALA A 17 -5.74 14.90 -3.75
N GLU A 18 -4.86 14.54 -4.68
CA GLU A 18 -5.10 13.47 -5.66
C GLU A 18 -5.06 12.07 -5.01
N LEU A 19 -4.09 11.84 -4.12
CA LEU A 19 -3.91 10.54 -3.47
C LEU A 19 -4.85 10.34 -2.26
N GLY A 20 -5.35 11.44 -1.68
CA GLY A 20 -6.24 11.41 -0.52
C GLY A 20 -5.56 11.07 0.81
N PHE A 21 -4.25 11.28 0.91
CA PHE A 21 -3.48 11.09 2.16
C PHE A 21 -2.26 12.01 2.23
N GLY A 22 -1.74 12.21 3.45
CA GLY A 22 -0.51 12.97 3.67
C GLY A 22 0.71 12.21 3.15
N VAL A 23 1.39 12.78 2.17
CA VAL A 23 2.44 12.07 1.42
C VAL A 23 3.77 12.05 2.19
N PRO A 24 4.47 10.91 2.29
CA PRO A 24 5.78 10.85 2.93
C PRO A 24 6.82 11.76 2.23
N ASP A 25 7.70 12.41 3.00
CA ASP A 25 8.77 13.27 2.46
C ASP A 25 9.68 12.53 1.46
N ALA A 26 9.97 11.27 1.74
CA ALA A 26 10.73 10.41 0.86
C ALA A 26 10.03 10.18 -0.49
N PHE A 27 8.69 10.13 -0.52
CA PHE A 27 7.96 10.02 -1.79
C PHE A 27 8.06 11.32 -2.60
N MET A 28 7.85 12.47 -1.98
CA MET A 28 8.04 13.76 -2.64
C MET A 28 9.47 13.93 -3.17
N LYS A 29 10.46 13.46 -2.43
CA LYS A 29 11.86 13.47 -2.87
C LYS A 29 12.06 12.59 -4.11
N LEU A 30 11.53 11.37 -4.12
CA LEU A 30 11.57 10.47 -5.27
C LEU A 30 10.97 11.15 -6.51
N LEU A 31 9.76 11.68 -6.42
CA LEU A 31 9.08 12.30 -7.55
C LEU A 31 9.86 13.51 -8.11
N ASN A 32 10.46 14.32 -7.24
CA ASN A 32 11.31 15.43 -7.67
C ASN A 32 12.61 14.95 -8.35
N LEU A 33 13.23 13.86 -7.87
CA LEU A 33 14.41 13.27 -8.53
C LEU A 33 14.06 12.77 -9.94
N LEU A 34 12.93 12.06 -10.08
CA LEU A 34 12.44 11.56 -11.36
C LEU A 34 12.20 12.70 -12.35
N LYS A 35 11.55 13.78 -11.91
CA LYS A 35 11.29 14.98 -12.72
C LYS A 35 12.57 15.70 -13.15
N SER A 36 13.59 15.74 -12.30
CA SER A 36 14.86 16.40 -12.62
C SER A 36 15.70 15.67 -13.68
N GLY A 37 15.42 14.37 -13.89
CA GLY A 37 16.14 13.52 -14.85
C GLY A 37 15.64 13.60 -16.30
N ASP A 38 14.55 14.32 -16.58
CA ASP A 38 13.83 14.31 -17.88
C ASP A 38 14.52 15.12 -19.01
N GLY A 39 15.79 15.49 -18.82
CA GLY A 39 16.45 16.53 -19.63
C GLY A 39 17.08 16.11 -20.96
N ALA A 40 17.13 14.83 -21.37
CA ALA A 40 17.96 14.47 -22.53
C ALA A 40 17.63 13.23 -23.38
N VAL A 41 16.73 12.30 -22.98
CA VAL A 41 16.44 11.07 -23.75
C VAL A 41 14.98 10.64 -23.55
N ASP A 42 14.37 10.03 -24.59
CA ASP A 42 12.97 9.56 -24.76
C ASP A 42 12.34 8.69 -23.64
N CYS A 43 13.05 8.36 -22.55
CA CYS A 43 12.41 7.70 -21.41
C CYS A 43 11.86 8.76 -20.46
N GLY A 44 10.57 9.07 -20.64
CA GLY A 44 9.82 10.00 -19.79
C GLY A 44 9.77 9.56 -18.33
N ALA A 45 9.32 10.47 -17.45
CA ALA A 45 9.23 10.27 -16.01
C ALA A 45 8.58 8.92 -15.60
N ASP A 46 7.56 8.45 -16.32
CA ASP A 46 6.86 7.19 -16.03
C ASP A 46 7.74 5.96 -16.29
N SER A 47 8.54 5.98 -17.37
CA SER A 47 9.48 4.90 -17.67
C SER A 47 10.60 4.84 -16.64
N LEU A 48 11.09 6.00 -16.17
CA LEU A 48 12.10 6.04 -15.11
C LEU A 48 11.50 5.64 -13.75
N PHE A 49 10.25 6.03 -13.47
CA PHE A 49 9.51 5.59 -12.30
C PHE A 49 9.37 4.07 -12.29
N HIS A 50 9.01 3.47 -13.42
CA HIS A 50 8.94 2.02 -13.56
C HIS A 50 10.30 1.34 -13.43
N ALA A 51 11.35 1.83 -14.09
CA ALA A 51 12.68 1.23 -14.01
C ALA A 51 13.30 1.33 -12.60
N THR A 52 12.98 2.39 -11.85
CA THR A 52 13.44 2.57 -10.46
C THR A 52 12.54 1.84 -9.46
N THR A 53 11.25 1.80 -9.79
CA THR A 53 10.08 1.29 -9.10
C THR A 53 9.86 -0.20 -9.00
N GLY A 54 9.95 -0.81 -10.19
CA GLY A 54 9.09 -1.92 -10.59
C GLY A 54 7.64 -1.54 -10.84
N LEU A 55 7.22 -0.28 -10.59
CA LEU A 55 5.81 0.13 -10.60
C LEU A 55 5.45 0.97 -11.82
N GLN A 56 4.29 0.69 -12.42
CA GLN A 56 3.59 1.56 -13.35
C GLN A 56 2.67 2.48 -12.54
N SER A 57 2.56 3.75 -12.94
CA SER A 57 1.66 4.70 -12.26
C SER A 57 0.22 4.22 -12.42
N LEU A 58 -0.49 4.11 -11.29
CA LEU A 58 -1.93 3.89 -11.28
C LEU A 58 -2.63 5.25 -11.20
N LEU A 59 -3.68 5.43 -12.00
CA LEU A 59 -4.62 6.52 -11.75
C LEU A 59 -5.46 6.18 -10.51
N PRO A 60 -5.87 7.16 -9.68
CA PRO A 60 -6.62 6.94 -8.43
C PRO A 60 -7.97 6.21 -8.59
N HIS A 61 -8.43 5.98 -9.81
CA HIS A 61 -9.73 5.41 -10.13
C HIS A 61 -9.70 3.90 -10.42
N ASP A 62 -8.51 3.30 -10.60
CA ASP A 62 -8.36 1.88 -10.95
C ASP A 62 -8.05 1.03 -9.71
N MET A 63 -8.84 1.16 -8.64
CA MET A 63 -8.69 0.31 -7.45
C MET A 63 -9.22 -1.10 -7.76
N PRO A 64 -8.39 -2.15 -7.68
CA PRO A 64 -8.87 -3.50 -7.91
C PRO A 64 -9.86 -3.92 -6.81
N PRO A 65 -10.90 -4.69 -7.15
CA PRO A 65 -11.83 -5.25 -6.18
C PRO A 65 -11.13 -5.87 -4.98
N GLY A 66 -11.60 -5.52 -3.78
CA GLY A 66 -11.07 -6.09 -2.55
C GLY A 66 -9.74 -5.53 -2.09
N THR A 67 -9.26 -4.47 -2.74
CA THR A 67 -8.20 -3.65 -2.17
C THR A 67 -8.62 -3.21 -0.76
N PRO A 68 -7.82 -3.50 0.27
CA PRO A 68 -8.18 -3.09 1.61
C PRO A 68 -8.27 -1.57 1.74
N PRO A 69 -9.25 -1.00 2.47
CA PRO A 69 -9.43 0.45 2.55
C PRO A 69 -8.20 1.22 3.05
N GLU A 70 -7.40 0.61 3.93
CA GLU A 70 -6.18 1.14 4.49
C GLU A 70 -4.98 1.12 3.51
N LEU A 71 -5.12 0.52 2.32
CA LEU A 71 -4.08 0.47 1.31
C LEU A 71 -4.27 1.58 0.26
N PHE A 72 -3.39 2.58 0.30
CA PHE A 72 -3.42 3.74 -0.57
C PHE A 72 -2.46 3.51 -1.74
N LEU A 73 -3.01 3.09 -2.87
CA LEU A 73 -2.25 2.70 -4.05
C LEU A 73 -1.39 3.87 -4.59
N ILE A 74 -0.16 3.53 -4.99
CA ILE A 74 0.80 4.43 -5.65
C ILE A 74 1.28 3.89 -7.00
N GLY A 75 1.01 2.62 -7.31
CA GLY A 75 1.34 2.00 -8.60
C GLY A 75 1.07 0.49 -8.61
N SER A 76 1.24 -0.14 -9.77
CA SER A 76 1.12 -1.60 -9.94
C SER A 76 2.34 -2.18 -10.65
N THR A 77 2.60 -3.47 -10.51
CA THR A 77 3.69 -4.14 -11.26
C THR A 77 3.35 -4.37 -12.74
N GLY A 78 2.12 -4.07 -13.15
CA GLY A 78 1.61 -4.26 -14.51
C GLY A 78 1.13 -5.69 -14.77
N LEU A 79 2.05 -6.63 -15.01
CA LEU A 79 1.74 -7.96 -15.57
C LEU A 79 0.91 -8.86 -14.63
N ASP A 80 1.29 -8.93 -13.36
CA ASP A 80 0.64 -9.83 -12.39
C ASP A 80 -0.53 -9.16 -11.66
N GLY A 81 -0.84 -7.90 -12.00
CA GLY A 81 -1.87 -7.12 -11.33
C GLY A 81 -1.59 -6.83 -9.86
N ILE A 82 -0.35 -7.06 -9.39
CA ILE A 82 0.08 -6.76 -8.01
C ILE A 82 0.15 -5.24 -7.84
N ASN A 83 -0.48 -4.75 -6.79
CA ASN A 83 -0.58 -3.31 -6.52
C ASN A 83 0.31 -2.95 -5.34
N CYS A 84 0.96 -1.80 -5.41
CA CYS A 84 1.74 -1.26 -4.32
C CYS A 84 1.06 -0.02 -3.76
N GLY A 85 1.02 0.07 -2.43
CA GLY A 85 0.42 1.22 -1.75
C GLY A 85 0.99 1.47 -0.36
N CYS A 86 0.76 2.69 0.13
CA CYS A 86 1.01 3.06 1.52
C CYS A 86 -0.05 2.42 2.42
N VAL A 87 0.36 1.79 3.52
CA VAL A 87 -0.56 1.23 4.50
C VAL A 87 -0.79 2.25 5.62
N ILE A 88 -2.01 2.76 5.71
CA ILE A 88 -2.39 3.82 6.66
C ILE A 88 -3.45 3.30 7.62
N HIS A 89 -2.98 2.68 8.71
CA HIS A 89 -3.86 2.24 9.80
C HIS A 89 -4.50 3.41 10.54
N ASP A 90 -3.72 4.45 10.83
CA ASP A 90 -4.18 5.68 11.47
C ASP A 90 -3.18 6.82 11.13
N PRO A 91 -3.64 7.94 10.55
CA PRO A 91 -2.77 9.04 10.13
C PRO A 91 -2.10 9.76 11.30
N HIS A 92 -2.62 9.64 12.53
CA HIS A 92 -2.03 10.26 13.71
C HIS A 92 -0.76 9.54 14.18
N LEU A 93 -0.45 8.35 13.65
CA LEU A 93 0.78 7.62 13.95
C LEU A 93 2.02 8.20 13.25
N GLY A 94 1.85 9.15 12.33
CA GLY A 94 2.93 9.84 11.61
C GLY A 94 3.00 9.49 10.12
N GLN A 95 3.86 10.18 9.36
CA GLN A 95 3.88 10.16 7.89
C GLN A 95 4.78 9.07 7.25
N GLU A 96 5.43 8.22 8.04
CA GLU A 96 6.35 7.18 7.51
C GLU A 96 5.60 5.85 7.29
N TYR A 97 4.53 5.89 6.52
CA TYR A 97 3.68 4.73 6.25
C TYR A 97 4.45 3.64 5.48
N PRO A 98 4.49 2.39 5.95
CA PRO A 98 5.13 1.32 5.19
C PRO A 98 4.38 1.07 3.89
N LEU A 99 5.11 0.60 2.87
CA LEU A 99 4.48 0.10 1.64
C LEU A 99 4.21 -1.40 1.76
N ALA A 100 3.14 -1.85 1.11
CA ALA A 100 2.83 -3.25 0.91
C ALA A 100 2.56 -3.54 -0.57
N LEU A 101 2.81 -4.78 -0.98
CA LEU A 101 2.36 -5.34 -2.26
C LEU A 101 1.09 -6.14 -2.00
N TYR A 102 0.01 -5.81 -2.69
CA TYR A 102 -1.27 -6.52 -2.65
C TYR A 102 -1.46 -7.33 -3.92
N ASP A 103 -1.63 -8.63 -3.75
CA ASP A 103 -1.98 -9.57 -4.81
C ASP A 103 -3.50 -9.80 -4.78
N PRO A 104 -4.26 -9.29 -5.77
CA PRO A 104 -5.71 -9.49 -5.84
C PRO A 104 -6.11 -10.96 -5.99
N SER A 105 -5.25 -11.80 -6.59
CA SER A 105 -5.54 -13.22 -6.79
C SER A 105 -5.48 -14.01 -5.49
N ALA A 106 -4.60 -13.60 -4.57
CA ALA A 106 -4.48 -14.15 -3.22
C ALA A 106 -5.33 -13.38 -2.19
N ALA A 107 -5.92 -12.24 -2.58
CA ALA A 107 -6.55 -11.27 -1.70
C ALA A 107 -5.67 -10.92 -0.47
N ARG A 108 -4.36 -10.84 -0.68
CA ARG A 108 -3.37 -10.75 0.40
C ARG A 108 -2.31 -9.71 0.09
N ALA A 109 -1.90 -8.98 1.13
CA ALA A 109 -0.84 -8.00 1.07
C ALA A 109 0.36 -8.41 1.93
N ASP A 110 1.55 -8.13 1.43
CA ASP A 110 2.82 -8.34 2.14
C ASP A 110 3.56 -7.00 2.28
N TYR A 111 3.97 -6.69 3.51
CA TYR A 111 4.73 -5.49 3.81
C TYR A 111 6.15 -5.57 3.25
N LEU A 112 6.59 -4.50 2.58
CA LEU A 112 7.94 -4.40 2.00
C LEU A 112 8.99 -3.89 2.99
N GLY A 113 8.55 -3.38 4.14
CA GLY A 113 9.39 -2.71 5.13
C GLY A 113 8.57 -2.18 6.30
N LEU A 114 9.27 -1.75 7.35
CA LEU A 114 8.66 -1.26 8.60
C LEU A 114 8.27 0.22 8.57
N ASP A 115 8.74 0.95 7.57
CA ASP A 115 8.54 2.37 7.34
C ASP A 115 8.66 2.64 5.83
N PHE A 116 8.22 3.81 5.39
CA PHE A 116 8.20 4.15 3.97
C PHE A 116 9.59 4.02 3.32
N ARG A 117 10.62 4.55 4.00
CA ARG A 117 12.00 4.55 3.47
C ARG A 117 12.51 3.13 3.24
N ARG A 118 12.34 2.22 4.20
CA ARG A 118 12.76 0.82 4.08
C ARG A 118 11.98 0.12 2.98
N SER A 119 10.67 0.30 2.94
CA SER A 119 9.82 -0.28 1.90
C SER A 119 10.21 0.19 0.50
N LEU A 120 10.52 1.48 0.34
CA LEU A 120 10.99 2.04 -0.93
C LEU A 120 12.36 1.47 -1.33
N GLY A 121 13.27 1.29 -0.36
CA GLY A 121 14.56 0.63 -0.61
C GLY A 121 14.38 -0.79 -1.15
N THR A 122 13.48 -1.58 -0.55
CA THR A 122 13.13 -2.93 -1.05
C THR A 122 12.60 -2.89 -2.48
N LEU A 123 11.67 -1.98 -2.80
CA LEU A 123 11.17 -1.81 -4.17
C LEU A 123 12.29 -1.49 -5.16
N MET A 124 13.13 -0.52 -4.80
CA MET A 124 14.25 -0.08 -5.63
C MET A 124 15.27 -1.20 -5.84
N GLY A 125 15.53 -2.03 -4.84
CA GLY A 125 16.48 -3.14 -4.98
C GLY A 125 15.96 -4.27 -5.84
N ILE A 126 14.66 -4.61 -5.72
CA ILE A 126 14.00 -5.57 -6.61
C ILE A 126 14.06 -5.06 -8.06
N ALA A 127 13.66 -3.81 -8.30
CA ALA A 127 13.67 -3.19 -9.63
C ALA A 127 15.10 -3.09 -10.21
N TRP A 128 16.06 -2.65 -9.39
CA TRP A 128 17.47 -2.54 -9.78
C TRP A 128 18.05 -3.89 -10.21
N ARG A 129 17.71 -4.97 -9.49
CA ARG A 129 18.11 -6.33 -9.87
C ARG A 129 17.58 -6.70 -11.25
N GLU A 130 16.31 -6.41 -11.53
CA GLU A 130 15.71 -6.73 -12.84
C GLU A 130 16.30 -5.88 -13.96
N VAL A 131 16.53 -4.58 -13.72
CA VAL A 131 17.25 -3.71 -14.66
C VAL A 131 18.65 -4.27 -14.95
N CYS A 132 19.40 -4.67 -13.92
CA CYS A 132 20.72 -5.28 -14.09
C CYS A 132 20.69 -6.65 -14.80
N ARG A 133 19.60 -7.42 -14.65
CA ARG A 133 19.41 -8.75 -15.26
C ARG A 133 18.95 -8.72 -16.71
N GLY A 134 18.49 -7.58 -17.22
CA GLY A 134 18.02 -7.38 -18.61
C GLY A 134 19.06 -7.68 -19.71
N THR A 135 20.19 -8.31 -19.38
CA THR A 135 21.39 -8.53 -20.20
C THR A 135 21.34 -9.77 -21.11
N ASN A 136 20.18 -10.22 -21.58
CA ASN A 136 20.14 -11.23 -22.65
C ASN A 136 19.93 -10.66 -24.05
N VAL A 137 19.70 -9.34 -24.21
CA VAL A 137 19.61 -8.71 -25.54
C VAL A 137 20.40 -7.40 -25.58
N ARG A 138 21.66 -7.54 -26.01
CA ARG A 138 22.51 -6.54 -26.69
C ARG A 138 22.93 -5.27 -25.95
N SER A 139 24.18 -4.91 -26.22
CA SER A 139 24.91 -3.69 -25.91
C SER A 139 24.26 -2.44 -26.52
N ASP A 140 23.08 -2.06 -26.06
CA ASP A 140 22.43 -0.82 -26.50
C ASP A 140 22.79 0.31 -25.53
N ASP A 141 23.36 1.41 -26.05
CA ASP A 141 23.74 2.60 -25.25
C ASP A 141 22.55 3.12 -24.41
N SER A 142 21.33 2.88 -24.91
CA SER A 142 20.06 3.16 -24.24
C SER A 142 19.91 2.43 -22.89
N HIS A 143 20.30 1.16 -22.80
CA HIS A 143 20.19 0.39 -21.56
C HIS A 143 21.20 0.86 -20.51
N LYS A 144 22.44 1.11 -20.94
CA LYS A 144 23.48 1.69 -20.07
C LYS A 144 23.04 3.05 -19.53
N HIS A 145 22.46 3.89 -20.38
CA HIS A 145 21.95 5.20 -19.97
C HIS A 145 20.80 5.07 -18.95
N LEU A 146 19.88 4.12 -19.15
CA LEU A 146 18.83 3.82 -18.19
C LEU A 146 19.39 3.39 -16.83
N MET A 147 20.38 2.47 -16.83
CA MET A 147 21.06 2.03 -15.60
C MET A 147 21.70 3.20 -14.85
N GLU A 148 22.40 4.09 -15.56
CA GLU A 148 23.01 5.29 -14.97
C GLU A 148 21.95 6.22 -14.35
N ARG A 149 20.80 6.40 -15.01
CA ARG A 149 19.69 7.21 -14.48
C ARG A 149 19.06 6.57 -13.23
N VAL A 150 18.77 5.27 -13.26
CA VAL A 150 18.20 4.56 -12.11
C VAL A 150 19.16 4.61 -10.92
N ARG A 151 20.45 4.33 -11.15
CA ARG A 151 21.50 4.45 -10.13
C ARG A 151 21.54 5.85 -9.52
N ALA A 152 21.51 6.90 -10.35
CA ALA A 152 21.50 8.28 -9.87
C ALA A 152 20.28 8.61 -9.00
N VAL A 153 19.10 8.05 -9.29
CA VAL A 153 17.91 8.21 -8.44
C VAL A 153 18.07 7.48 -7.10
N ILE A 154 18.55 6.23 -7.13
CA ILE A 154 18.80 5.44 -5.91
C ILE A 154 19.81 6.15 -4.99
N GLU A 155 20.94 6.59 -5.55
CA GLU A 155 21.98 7.35 -4.82
C GLU A 155 21.43 8.70 -4.35
N GLY A 156 20.62 9.38 -5.16
CA GLY A 156 19.93 10.61 -4.78
C GLY A 156 18.99 10.43 -3.59
N MET A 157 18.36 9.26 -3.46
CA MET A 157 17.56 8.85 -2.30
C MET A 157 18.41 8.49 -1.07
N ARG A 158 19.74 8.46 -1.22
CA ARG A 158 20.74 8.04 -0.23
C ARG A 158 20.59 6.57 0.13
N PHE A 159 20.44 5.73 -0.89
CA PHE A 159 20.64 4.29 -0.80
C PHE A 159 21.93 3.92 -1.52
N ASP A 160 22.54 2.81 -1.09
CA ASP A 160 23.59 2.15 -1.85
C ASP A 160 22.94 1.07 -2.73
N PRO A 161 22.96 1.19 -4.07
CA PRO A 161 22.36 0.20 -4.98
C PRO A 161 22.86 -1.23 -4.74
N ASP A 162 24.10 -1.38 -4.27
CA ASP A 162 24.74 -2.68 -4.11
C ASP A 162 24.41 -3.33 -2.73
N GLU A 163 23.80 -2.58 -1.81
CA GLU A 163 23.33 -3.07 -0.50
C GLU A 163 21.80 -3.19 -0.39
N LEU A 164 21.05 -2.83 -1.45
CA LEU A 164 19.59 -2.88 -1.40
C LEU A 164 19.05 -4.33 -1.33
N PRO A 165 17.96 -4.57 -0.57
CA PRO A 165 17.27 -5.86 -0.62
C PRO A 165 16.73 -6.13 -2.01
N THR A 166 17.02 -7.32 -2.55
CA THR A 166 16.56 -7.69 -3.90
C THR A 166 15.36 -8.63 -3.91
N GLU A 167 14.79 -8.89 -2.73
CA GLU A 167 13.61 -9.73 -2.51
C GLU A 167 12.76 -9.11 -1.41
N ALA A 168 11.44 -9.34 -1.48
CA ALA A 168 10.53 -8.88 -0.44
C ALA A 168 10.72 -9.72 0.85
N PRO A 169 10.72 -9.10 2.03
CA PRO A 169 10.81 -9.84 3.29
C PRO A 169 9.54 -10.66 3.53
N LEU A 170 9.69 -11.85 4.08
CA LEU A 170 8.56 -12.71 4.47
C LEU A 170 8.10 -12.41 5.90
N GLY A 171 6.78 -12.41 6.12
CA GLY A 171 6.18 -12.34 7.45
C GLY A 171 6.39 -11.01 8.20
N LEU A 172 6.67 -9.92 7.48
CA LEU A 172 6.93 -8.63 8.10
C LEU A 172 5.64 -8.02 8.65
N ARG A 173 5.74 -7.38 9.83
CA ARG A 173 4.63 -6.73 10.52
C ARG A 173 4.96 -5.28 10.88
N PRO A 174 3.97 -4.38 10.90
CA PRO A 174 4.21 -2.99 11.23
C PRO A 174 4.58 -2.84 12.72
N ARG A 175 5.39 -1.82 13.02
CA ARG A 175 5.72 -1.50 14.41
C ARG A 175 4.48 -1.00 15.15
N THR A 176 4.26 -1.52 16.34
CA THR A 176 3.13 -1.10 17.19
C THR A 176 3.61 -0.12 18.26
N PRO A 177 3.06 1.10 18.32
CA PRO A 177 3.40 2.07 19.36
C PRO A 177 3.00 1.59 20.78
N PRO A 178 3.60 2.16 21.85
CA PRO A 178 3.15 1.89 23.22
C PRO A 178 1.67 2.19 23.41
N GLY A 179 0.93 1.26 24.04
CA GLY A 179 -0.51 1.38 24.27
C GLY A 179 -1.38 1.03 23.06
N TRP A 180 -0.78 0.69 21.92
CA TRP A 180 -1.48 0.20 20.75
C TRP A 180 -1.35 -1.32 20.63
N ARG A 181 -2.20 -1.91 19.79
CA ARG A 181 -2.16 -3.32 19.43
C ARG A 181 -2.33 -3.46 17.92
N PHE A 182 -1.57 -4.39 17.35
CA PHE A 182 -1.76 -4.91 16.01
C PHE A 182 -2.36 -6.32 16.07
N ALA A 183 -3.33 -6.60 15.21
CA ALA A 183 -3.92 -7.93 15.03
C ALA A 183 -3.96 -8.26 13.54
N ALA A 184 -3.29 -9.33 13.11
CA ALA A 184 -3.21 -9.73 11.70
C ALA A 184 -4.59 -10.18 11.17
N THR A 185 -4.89 -9.88 9.91
CA THR A 185 -6.11 -10.27 9.20
C THR A 185 -5.73 -11.12 7.98
N ALA A 186 -6.70 -11.82 7.39
CA ALA A 186 -6.49 -12.70 6.23
C ALA A 186 -5.85 -11.97 5.03
N ASP A 187 -6.18 -10.68 4.83
CA ASP A 187 -5.55 -9.83 3.81
C ASP A 187 -4.09 -9.44 4.09
N GLY A 188 -3.49 -9.89 5.20
CA GLY A 188 -2.09 -9.63 5.55
C GLY A 188 -1.78 -8.23 6.09
N LEU A 189 -2.70 -7.26 6.01
CA LEU A 189 -2.45 -5.90 6.51
C LEU A 189 -2.75 -5.75 8.00
N GLY A 190 -3.73 -6.48 8.53
CA GLY A 190 -4.14 -6.41 9.93
C GLY A 190 -4.94 -5.17 10.31
N VAL A 191 -5.29 -5.11 11.59
CA VAL A 191 -5.92 -3.97 12.26
C VAL A 191 -4.97 -3.47 13.35
N MET A 192 -4.58 -2.20 13.29
CA MET A 192 -3.84 -1.54 14.35
C MET A 192 -4.69 -0.46 15.02
N ALA A 193 -4.85 -0.49 16.34
CA ALA A 193 -5.64 0.49 17.09
C ALA A 193 -5.17 0.57 18.57
N PRO A 194 -5.67 1.54 19.39
CA PRO A 194 -5.43 1.51 20.83
C PRO A 194 -5.81 0.17 21.45
N ALA A 195 -4.95 -0.38 22.32
CA ALA A 195 -5.13 -1.72 22.88
C ALA A 195 -6.45 -1.87 23.66
N THR A 196 -6.96 -0.78 24.23
CA THR A 196 -8.24 -0.73 24.97
C THR A 196 -9.46 -0.96 24.09
N MET A 197 -9.33 -0.83 22.76
CA MET A 197 -10.40 -1.07 21.80
C MET A 197 -10.45 -2.53 21.32
N PHE A 198 -9.54 -3.38 21.81
CA PHE A 198 -9.55 -4.81 21.55
C PHE A 198 -10.16 -5.59 22.72
N SER A 199 -10.79 -6.73 22.40
CA SER A 199 -11.19 -7.73 23.39
C SER A 199 -9.95 -8.36 24.02
N LEU A 200 -9.97 -8.51 25.34
CA LEU A 200 -8.94 -9.24 26.10
C LEU A 200 -9.09 -10.76 25.98
N ASN A 201 -10.29 -11.23 25.64
CA ASN A 201 -10.64 -12.65 25.63
C ASN A 201 -10.59 -13.26 24.22
N GLN A 202 -10.33 -12.44 23.20
CA GLN A 202 -10.21 -12.91 21.83
C GLN A 202 -8.74 -13.23 21.55
N PRO A 203 -8.38 -14.49 21.24
CA PRO A 203 -7.11 -14.78 20.61
C PRO A 203 -7.17 -14.19 19.19
N PHE A 204 -6.12 -13.44 18.84
CA PHE A 204 -5.91 -12.95 17.49
C PHE A 204 -4.75 -13.78 16.96
N ASP A 205 -5.04 -14.70 16.05
CA ASP A 205 -4.04 -15.62 15.56
C ASP A 205 -2.96 -14.85 14.80
N ASP A 206 -1.72 -15.29 15.02
CA ASP A 206 -0.56 -14.69 14.38
C ASP A 206 -0.43 -15.13 12.91
N GLU A 207 -0.93 -16.31 12.58
CA GLU A 207 -1.00 -16.80 11.22
C GLU A 207 -2.43 -17.27 10.95
N PRO A 208 -3.09 -16.74 9.92
CA PRO A 208 -4.39 -17.21 9.57
C PRO A 208 -4.32 -18.69 9.10
N GLU A 209 -4.72 -19.67 9.93
CA GLU A 209 -4.92 -21.08 9.53
C GLU A 209 -5.87 -21.18 8.34
N SER A 210 -5.43 -21.73 7.20
CA SER A 210 -6.22 -22.06 5.98
C SER A 210 -7.67 -21.53 6.00
N PHE A 211 -7.83 -20.28 5.55
CA PHE A 211 -9.02 -19.48 5.80
C PHE A 211 -10.18 -19.92 4.89
N VAL A 212 -11.15 -20.63 5.46
CA VAL A 212 -12.36 -21.10 4.75
C VAL A 212 -13.39 -19.97 4.71
N ARG A 213 -13.94 -19.69 3.52
CA ARG A 213 -15.07 -18.76 3.37
C ARG A 213 -16.26 -19.24 4.20
N MET A 214 -16.75 -18.37 5.08
CA MET A 214 -17.93 -18.62 5.89
C MET A 214 -19.12 -17.76 5.42
N GLU A 215 -20.31 -18.10 5.90
CA GLU A 215 -21.50 -17.25 5.79
C GLU A 215 -21.23 -15.86 6.39
N ILE A 216 -21.86 -14.83 5.84
CA ILE A 216 -21.60 -13.44 6.23
C ILE A 216 -21.87 -13.17 7.72
N ASP A 217 -22.85 -13.85 8.29
CA ASP A 217 -23.21 -13.74 9.71
C ASP A 217 -22.08 -14.21 10.63
N ALA A 218 -21.23 -15.14 10.18
CA ALA A 218 -20.06 -15.60 10.94
C ALA A 218 -19.03 -14.48 11.17
N TYR A 219 -19.02 -13.44 10.32
CA TYR A 219 -18.18 -12.26 10.50
C TYR A 219 -18.95 -11.11 11.17
N THR A 220 -20.21 -10.89 10.80
CA THR A 220 -20.95 -9.70 11.27
C THR A 220 -21.51 -9.86 12.69
N ASP A 221 -21.94 -11.04 13.12
CA ASP A 221 -22.45 -11.27 14.48
C ASP A 221 -21.40 -11.03 15.57
N PRO A 222 -20.19 -11.64 15.51
CA PRO A 222 -19.16 -11.35 16.49
C PRO A 222 -18.69 -9.89 16.43
N ALA A 223 -18.67 -9.28 15.23
CA ALA A 223 -18.38 -7.86 15.09
C ALA A 223 -19.40 -6.97 15.82
N ARG A 224 -20.71 -7.24 15.67
CA ARG A 224 -21.77 -6.54 16.42
C ARG A 224 -21.64 -6.75 17.92
N ALA A 225 -21.33 -7.97 18.36
CA ALA A 225 -21.13 -8.29 19.78
C ALA A 225 -19.94 -7.53 20.38
N ALA A 226 -18.84 -7.40 19.65
CA ALA A 226 -17.67 -6.61 20.05
C ALA A 226 -17.97 -5.10 20.06
N ALA A 227 -18.64 -4.58 19.02
CA ALA A 227 -19.03 -3.18 18.93
C ALA A 227 -19.93 -2.74 20.09
N LYS A 228 -20.89 -3.58 20.52
CA LYS A 228 -21.75 -3.33 21.70
C LYS A 228 -20.96 -3.17 23.02
N LYS A 229 -19.73 -3.68 23.06
CA LYS A 229 -18.82 -3.58 24.21
C LYS A 229 -17.78 -2.46 24.05
N ASN A 230 -17.94 -1.58 23.06
CA ASN A 230 -16.96 -0.57 22.65
C ASN A 230 -15.61 -1.15 22.20
N GLN A 231 -15.58 -2.42 21.74
CA GLN A 231 -14.38 -3.11 21.26
C GLN A 231 -14.27 -2.98 19.73
N HIS A 232 -14.26 -1.75 19.23
CA HIS A 232 -14.36 -1.46 17.79
C HIS A 232 -13.19 -2.01 16.98
N ALA A 233 -11.99 -2.15 17.55
CA ALA A 233 -10.86 -2.74 16.83
C ALA A 233 -11.04 -4.26 16.64
N THR A 234 -11.66 -4.94 17.61
CA THR A 234 -12.05 -6.35 17.46
C THR A 234 -13.18 -6.51 16.46
N ALA A 235 -14.15 -5.59 16.47
CA ALA A 235 -15.19 -5.57 15.45
C ALA A 235 -14.58 -5.45 14.04
N LEU A 236 -13.68 -4.48 13.83
CA LEU A 236 -13.02 -4.29 12.54
C LEU A 236 -12.23 -5.52 12.11
N TRP A 237 -11.56 -6.20 13.05
CA TRP A 237 -10.81 -7.42 12.76
C TRP A 237 -11.71 -8.52 12.15
N HIS A 238 -12.89 -8.78 12.72
CA HIS A 238 -13.84 -9.73 12.13
C HIS A 238 -14.33 -9.27 10.74
N LEU A 239 -14.64 -7.99 10.60
CA LEU A 239 -15.18 -7.44 9.36
C LEU A 239 -14.15 -7.44 8.23
N ARG A 240 -12.87 -7.15 8.53
CA ARG A 240 -11.76 -7.22 7.56
C ARG A 240 -11.56 -8.63 7.03
N ASN A 241 -11.63 -9.63 7.91
CA ASN A 241 -11.59 -11.03 7.45
C ASN A 241 -12.78 -11.36 6.53
N GLY A 242 -13.99 -10.86 6.84
CA GLY A 242 -15.14 -10.99 5.94
C GLY A 242 -14.95 -10.25 4.60
N TYR A 243 -14.44 -9.02 4.65
CA TYR A 243 -14.19 -8.17 3.48
C TYR A 243 -13.32 -8.88 2.44
N THR A 244 -12.21 -9.48 2.88
CA THR A 244 -11.28 -10.24 2.01
C THR A 244 -11.99 -11.31 1.17
N PHE A 245 -12.98 -12.01 1.74
CA PHE A 245 -13.68 -13.09 1.03
C PHE A 245 -14.80 -12.62 0.11
N TRP A 246 -15.48 -11.54 0.49
CA TRP A 246 -16.68 -11.11 -0.21
C TRP A 246 -16.40 -10.02 -1.26
N ALA A 247 -15.22 -9.41 -1.24
CA ALA A 247 -14.94 -8.30 -2.15
C ALA A 247 -14.93 -8.68 -3.63
N ALA A 248 -14.50 -9.91 -3.98
CA ALA A 248 -14.55 -10.38 -5.36
C ALA A 248 -15.98 -10.62 -5.87
N ASP A 249 -16.92 -10.94 -4.97
CA ASP A 249 -18.30 -11.32 -5.30
C ASP A 249 -19.30 -10.17 -5.13
N GLY A 250 -18.84 -9.01 -4.70
CA GLY A 250 -19.67 -7.89 -4.27
C GLY A 250 -19.89 -7.90 -2.76
N LEU A 251 -19.65 -6.74 -2.15
CA LEU A 251 -19.69 -6.58 -0.71
C LEU A 251 -21.14 -6.51 -0.20
N PRO A 252 -21.55 -7.39 0.73
CA PRO A 252 -22.87 -7.31 1.35
C PRO A 252 -23.04 -5.98 2.09
N LYS A 253 -24.18 -5.31 1.87
CA LYS A 253 -24.48 -4.04 2.54
C LYS A 253 -24.39 -4.12 4.06
N SER A 254 -24.79 -5.25 4.66
CA SER A 254 -24.70 -5.47 6.10
C SER A 254 -23.26 -5.45 6.63
N LEU A 255 -22.29 -5.86 5.81
CA LEU A 255 -20.87 -5.82 6.11
C LEU A 255 -20.33 -4.39 5.99
N THR A 256 -20.62 -3.72 4.88
CA THR A 256 -20.10 -2.38 4.59
C THR A 256 -20.67 -1.32 5.54
N ASP A 257 -21.96 -1.37 5.86
CA ASP A 257 -22.58 -0.48 6.85
C ASP A 257 -21.91 -0.65 8.23
N LEU A 258 -21.65 -1.88 8.66
CA LEU A 258 -21.02 -2.15 9.96
C LEU A 258 -19.52 -1.79 9.97
N MET A 259 -18.82 -1.93 8.83
CA MET A 259 -17.46 -1.43 8.66
C MET A 259 -17.42 0.09 8.75
N ALA A 260 -18.35 0.79 8.11
CA ALA A 260 -18.46 2.24 8.16
C ALA A 260 -18.68 2.73 9.61
N ASP A 261 -19.61 2.11 10.36
CA ASP A 261 -19.84 2.41 11.78
C ASP A 261 -18.57 2.19 12.61
N THR A 262 -17.83 1.12 12.32
CA THR A 262 -16.61 0.78 13.04
C THR A 262 -15.47 1.77 12.73
N TYR A 263 -15.28 2.15 11.47
CA TYR A 263 -14.32 3.20 11.10
C TYR A 263 -14.68 4.53 11.75
N HIS A 264 -15.96 4.89 11.77
CA HIS A 264 -16.43 6.10 12.45
C HIS A 264 -16.08 6.06 13.94
N ALA A 265 -16.35 4.95 14.63
CA ALA A 265 -16.04 4.79 16.05
C ALA A 265 -14.52 4.78 16.36
N LEU A 266 -13.69 4.37 15.39
CA LEU A 266 -12.23 4.45 15.45
C LEU A 266 -11.68 5.83 15.06
N GLY A 267 -12.52 6.78 14.64
CA GLY A 267 -12.09 8.12 14.20
C GLY A 267 -11.47 8.15 12.80
N ARG A 268 -11.78 7.17 11.94
CA ARG A 268 -11.16 6.98 10.61
C ARG A 268 -12.10 7.38 9.47
N HIS A 269 -12.70 8.56 9.57
CA HIS A 269 -13.68 9.05 8.58
C HIS A 269 -13.12 9.12 7.15
N TYR A 270 -11.81 9.28 6.99
CA TYR A 270 -11.13 9.29 5.69
C TYR A 270 -11.26 7.98 4.92
N LEU A 271 -11.49 6.85 5.61
CA LEU A 271 -11.70 5.54 4.97
C LEU A 271 -13.12 5.32 4.47
N LEU A 272 -14.09 6.14 4.90
CA LEU A 272 -15.50 5.99 4.50
C LEU A 272 -15.69 6.25 3.01
N THR A 273 -14.98 7.23 2.45
CA THR A 273 -15.00 7.52 1.01
C THR A 273 -14.48 6.33 0.20
N ARG A 274 -13.42 5.67 0.67
CA ARG A 274 -12.85 4.48 0.00
C ARG A 274 -13.80 3.29 0.07
N LEU A 275 -14.39 3.04 1.23
CA LEU A 275 -15.38 1.98 1.39
C LEU A 275 -16.62 2.21 0.48
N ALA A 276 -17.04 3.47 0.31
CA ALA A 276 -18.12 3.83 -0.59
C ALA A 276 -17.74 3.63 -2.08
N GLN A 277 -16.50 3.93 -2.47
CA GLN A 277 -15.99 3.67 -3.83
C GLN A 277 -16.04 2.19 -4.18
N GLU A 278 -15.55 1.33 -3.29
CA GLU A 278 -15.61 -0.13 -3.46
C GLU A 278 -17.06 -0.64 -3.56
N THR A 279 -17.96 -0.13 -2.73
CA THR A 279 -19.38 -0.50 -2.79
C THR A 279 -20.02 -0.07 -4.11
N ALA A 280 -19.64 1.08 -4.66
CA ALA A 280 -20.16 1.59 -5.93
C ALA A 280 -19.64 0.82 -7.15
N LEU A 281 -18.39 0.33 -7.11
CA LEU A 281 -17.82 -0.51 -8.17
C LEU A 281 -18.57 -1.84 -8.34
N HIS A 282 -19.24 -2.30 -7.29
CA HIS A 282 -20.01 -3.55 -7.25
C HIS A 282 -21.53 -3.34 -7.18
N GLY A 283 -22.00 -2.09 -7.31
CA GLY A 283 -23.41 -1.72 -7.17
C GLY A 283 -24.21 -1.80 -8.47
N GLU A 284 -24.58 -3.02 -8.88
CA GLU A 284 -25.91 -3.43 -9.42
C GLU A 284 -25.80 -4.91 -9.82
N ALA A 285 -26.02 -5.81 -8.86
CA ALA A 285 -26.36 -7.22 -9.09
C ALA A 285 -27.56 -7.59 -8.22
#